data_AF-A0A518D8D5-F1
#
_entry.id   AF-A0A518D8D5-F1
#
_cell.length_a   1.000
_cell.length_b   1.000
_cell.length_c   1.000
_cell.angle_alpha   90.00
_cell.angle_beta   90.00
_cell.angle_gamma   90.00
#
_symmetry.space_group_name_H-M   'P 1'
#
loop_
_entity.id
_entity.type
_entity.pdbx_description
1 polymer ?
#
loop_
_entity_poly.entity_id
_entity_poly.type
_entity_poly.pdbx_seq_one_letter_code
_entity_poly.pdbx_strand_id
1 'polypeptide(L)'
;MNHPFSACITGVMLAVFTAPAFGAEEWVENSPYYEKETWYDVSEWFDDDGYKRTDTATKSGDYYDESVYDNNSYDGYDSYDNDDRASNGSAKSFGYDDRYAADNWYYDYWDDGYAYYDDTNDDGRYDFSYSLYDFDGDGFYDAYYSFADTDNDGLYEDVEVFTFGDPQDSDRQKSSRTQQTASGSSEARQVTGKVANTKKTSVRDSKHLVAMVKPDDGDANEVVIVDLGPAEKLSSMNIEKGTQLKASGPMARVGDKRVLVAQKASVDGQSKQIERNRQKMSGQIVDTRQFKAGGQQHTAAIVKTGKEKKVLVDLGPAESLDVDLQNGDQVEVQGAPAKVNDRVMLLADSLRHDGEKVSIDRRNSRKSKNASQEPSQTAKSDQQESQSRQGRTLSGEVVSMKRLDVRGTERQVAKIDSDRGELLIDLGPAEKFQRDLRKGDRVTATGMITQSPQGKQVMIVRTLKLGNDSSQVAGRESNERLADKSSVSGEIVSMQQATLRGEPRQLVTLKTDQGKRVIADLGAPDALDKSLKKGTQLTVHGAAVKAGDKVVLVAFEVESANGDATRVRRAQNESSSRK
;
A
#
# COMPACT_ATOMS: atom_id res chain seq x y z
N MET A 1 82.91 8.76 5.04
CA MET A 1 82.15 8.93 6.29
C MET A 1 80.90 8.07 6.19
N ASN A 2 80.77 7.13 7.12
CA ASN A 2 79.78 6.07 7.13
C ASN A 2 78.39 6.59 7.52
N HIS A 3 77.36 6.25 6.74
CA HIS A 3 75.99 6.09 7.23
C HIS A 3 75.27 5.03 6.39
N PRO A 4 74.75 3.94 6.98
CA PRO A 4 73.77 3.09 6.35
C PRO A 4 72.36 3.58 6.71
N PHE A 5 71.52 3.84 5.71
CA PHE A 5 70.08 3.99 5.91
C PHE A 5 69.43 2.60 5.93
N SER A 6 68.92 2.23 7.10
CA SER A 6 68.10 1.05 7.33
C SER A 6 66.71 1.25 6.72
N ALA A 7 66.31 0.38 5.80
CA ALA A 7 64.95 0.34 5.26
C ALA A 7 64.07 -0.51 6.18
N CYS A 8 63.19 0.14 6.96
CA CYS A 8 62.09 -0.54 7.63
C CYS A 8 60.97 -0.81 6.63
N ILE A 9 60.81 -2.07 6.23
CA ILE A 9 59.63 -2.56 5.52
C ILE A 9 58.54 -2.80 6.56
N THR A 10 57.59 -1.88 6.67
CA THR A 10 56.37 -2.06 7.47
C THR A 10 55.40 -2.91 6.67
N GLY A 11 55.32 -4.20 6.99
CA GLY A 11 54.28 -5.09 6.45
C GLY A 11 52.92 -4.72 7.02
N VAL A 12 52.03 -4.23 6.15
CA VAL A 12 50.60 -4.06 6.48
C VAL A 12 49.94 -5.42 6.33
N MET A 13 49.63 -6.09 7.46
CA MET A 13 48.70 -7.22 7.46
C MET A 13 47.29 -6.70 7.18
N LEU A 14 46.73 -7.04 6.02
CA LEU A 14 45.29 -6.96 5.79
C LEU A 14 44.61 -8.08 6.61
N ALA A 15 43.97 -7.71 7.71
CA ALA A 15 43.02 -8.58 8.39
C ALA A 15 41.73 -8.60 7.55
N VAL A 16 41.48 -9.72 6.85
CA VAL A 16 40.20 -10.01 6.22
C VAL A 16 39.22 -10.38 7.33
N PHE A 17 38.36 -9.44 7.73
CA PHE A 17 37.22 -9.74 8.58
C PHE A 17 36.13 -10.37 7.72
N THR A 18 35.99 -11.70 7.80
CA THR A 18 34.79 -12.39 7.36
C THR A 18 33.68 -12.09 8.37
N ALA A 19 32.74 -11.22 8.01
CA ALA A 19 31.51 -11.08 8.77
C ALA A 19 30.70 -12.39 8.63
N PRO A 20 30.11 -12.93 9.71
CA PRO A 20 29.19 -14.04 9.60
C PRO A 20 27.98 -13.59 8.77
N ALA A 21 27.68 -14.34 7.71
CA ALA A 21 26.40 -14.26 7.03
C ALA A 21 25.34 -14.71 8.03
N PHE A 22 24.55 -13.77 8.57
CA PHE A 22 23.32 -14.11 9.27
C PHE A 22 22.35 -14.64 8.22
N GLY A 23 22.09 -15.95 8.25
CA GLY A 23 21.11 -16.59 7.39
C GLY A 23 19.72 -16.01 7.66
N ALA A 24 19.05 -15.57 6.59
CA ALA A 24 17.65 -15.15 6.61
C ALA A 24 16.67 -16.34 6.75
N GLU A 25 17.17 -17.53 7.10
CA GLU A 25 16.40 -18.79 7.13
C GLU A 25 15.48 -18.92 8.35
N GLU A 26 15.66 -18.16 9.43
CA GLU A 26 14.89 -18.37 10.67
C GLU A 26 13.64 -17.46 10.81
N TRP A 27 13.40 -16.52 9.88
CA TRP A 27 12.33 -15.53 10.03
C TRP A 27 10.92 -16.06 9.67
N VAL A 28 10.81 -17.16 8.93
CA VAL A 28 9.53 -17.60 8.32
C VAL A 28 8.91 -18.80 9.04
N GLU A 29 9.71 -19.75 9.54
CA GLU A 29 9.19 -20.95 10.23
C GLU A 29 8.47 -20.62 11.56
N ASN A 30 8.72 -19.44 12.15
CA ASN A 30 8.06 -18.97 13.37
C ASN A 30 7.09 -17.80 13.16
N SER A 31 6.68 -17.51 11.91
CA SER A 31 5.67 -16.48 11.70
C SER A 31 4.32 -16.96 12.29
N PRO A 32 3.65 -16.17 13.16
CA PRO A 32 2.36 -16.53 13.77
C PRO A 32 1.19 -16.58 12.76
N TYR A 33 1.48 -16.51 11.47
CA TYR A 33 0.52 -16.34 10.37
C TYR A 33 0.22 -17.65 9.62
N TYR A 34 0.64 -18.79 10.16
CA TYR A 34 0.34 -20.10 9.59
C TYR A 34 -0.79 -20.81 10.37
N GLU A 35 -1.94 -20.98 9.72
CA GLU A 35 -3.12 -21.63 10.32
C GLU A 35 -3.67 -22.70 9.36
N LYS A 36 -2.95 -23.83 9.25
CA LYS A 36 -3.40 -25.00 8.47
C LYS A 36 -4.80 -25.45 8.92
N GLU A 37 -4.99 -25.57 10.24
CA GLU A 37 -6.20 -26.12 10.84
C GLU A 37 -7.47 -25.32 10.53
N THR A 38 -7.37 -23.99 10.46
CA THR A 38 -8.58 -23.18 10.29
C THR A 38 -9.24 -23.41 8.94
N TRP A 39 -8.45 -23.51 7.88
CA TRP A 39 -9.00 -23.72 6.55
C TRP A 39 -9.55 -25.14 6.37
N TYR A 40 -9.02 -26.13 7.10
CA TYR A 40 -9.61 -27.47 7.15
C TYR A 40 -11.03 -27.45 7.73
N ASP A 41 -11.25 -26.72 8.83
CA ASP A 41 -12.57 -26.65 9.48
C ASP A 41 -13.67 -26.11 8.55
N VAL A 42 -13.34 -25.08 7.75
CA VAL A 42 -14.26 -24.50 6.76
C VAL A 42 -14.50 -25.47 5.60
N SER A 43 -13.45 -26.17 5.20
CA SER A 43 -13.51 -27.15 4.13
C SER A 43 -14.39 -28.35 4.52
N GLU A 44 -14.26 -28.90 5.72
CA GLU A 44 -15.08 -30.02 6.18
C GLU A 44 -16.55 -29.61 6.36
N TRP A 45 -16.78 -28.40 6.85
CA TRP A 45 -18.13 -27.82 6.96
C TRP A 45 -18.87 -27.79 5.62
N PHE A 46 -18.18 -27.44 4.54
CA PHE A 46 -18.77 -27.41 3.20
C PHE A 46 -19.21 -28.79 2.70
N ASP A 47 -18.66 -29.89 3.24
CA ASP A 47 -18.98 -31.26 2.80
C ASP A 47 -20.14 -31.92 3.57
N ASP A 48 -20.50 -31.40 4.74
CA ASP A 48 -21.34 -32.08 5.74
C ASP A 48 -22.86 -32.06 5.42
N ASP A 49 -23.23 -31.81 4.16
CA ASP A 49 -24.61 -31.92 3.65
C ASP A 49 -24.81 -32.94 2.50
N GLY A 50 -23.89 -33.91 2.40
CA GLY A 50 -24.07 -35.11 1.58
C GLY A 50 -23.11 -35.23 0.40
N TYR A 51 -21.98 -34.53 0.42
CA TYR A 51 -20.95 -34.69 -0.60
C TYR A 51 -20.19 -36.01 -0.38
N LYS A 52 -20.16 -36.87 -1.40
CA LYS A 52 -19.36 -38.11 -1.36
C LYS A 52 -17.89 -37.75 -1.54
N ARG A 53 -17.11 -38.02 -0.49
CA ARG A 53 -15.64 -37.99 -0.43
C ARG A 53 -15.01 -38.44 -1.76
N THR A 54 -14.28 -37.56 -2.44
CA THR A 54 -13.51 -37.85 -3.67
C THR A 54 -12.15 -38.47 -3.35
N ASP A 55 -12.08 -39.39 -2.37
CA ASP A 55 -10.83 -40.03 -1.94
C ASP A 55 -10.35 -41.17 -2.87
N THR A 56 -10.96 -41.31 -4.06
CA THR A 56 -10.44 -42.14 -5.16
C THR A 56 -10.41 -41.38 -6.49
N ALA A 57 -9.73 -40.23 -6.51
CA ALA A 57 -9.27 -39.61 -7.76
C ALA A 57 -8.09 -40.41 -8.38
N THR A 58 -8.34 -41.67 -8.72
CA THR A 58 -7.52 -42.43 -9.67
C THR A 58 -7.79 -41.87 -11.06
N LYS A 59 -6.91 -40.99 -11.56
CA LYS A 59 -6.53 -40.77 -12.99
C LYS A 59 -7.60 -40.76 -14.11
N SER A 60 -8.91 -40.78 -13.84
CA SER A 60 -9.95 -40.59 -14.85
C SER A 60 -10.55 -39.20 -14.66
N GLY A 61 -10.25 -38.31 -15.59
CA GLY A 61 -10.62 -36.89 -15.59
C GLY A 61 -12.11 -36.63 -15.86
N ASP A 62 -12.99 -37.23 -15.05
CA ASP A 62 -14.45 -37.18 -15.29
C ASP A 62 -15.29 -36.73 -14.08
N TYR A 63 -14.72 -36.27 -12.96
CA TYR A 63 -15.55 -35.96 -11.76
C TYR A 63 -15.21 -34.70 -10.96
N TYR A 64 -14.25 -33.88 -11.41
CA TYR A 64 -14.40 -32.45 -11.20
C TYR A 64 -15.11 -31.95 -12.44
N ASP A 65 -16.41 -31.77 -12.31
CA ASP A 65 -17.12 -30.91 -13.23
C ASP A 65 -16.54 -29.51 -13.02
N GLU A 66 -15.44 -29.19 -13.73
CA GLU A 66 -14.92 -27.84 -13.90
C GLU A 66 -16.05 -26.90 -14.33
N SER A 67 -17.20 -27.43 -14.80
CA SER A 67 -18.39 -26.65 -15.02
C SER A 67 -18.97 -25.96 -13.80
N VAL A 68 -18.63 -26.31 -12.55
CA VAL A 68 -19.01 -25.50 -11.37
C VAL A 68 -18.50 -24.06 -11.51
N TYR A 69 -17.35 -23.89 -12.16
CA TYR A 69 -16.82 -22.63 -12.70
C TYR A 69 -16.71 -22.65 -14.24
N ASP A 70 -17.54 -23.42 -14.97
CA ASP A 70 -17.71 -23.22 -16.41
C ASP A 70 -18.35 -21.87 -16.58
N ASN A 71 -17.47 -20.90 -16.77
CA ASN A 71 -17.76 -19.72 -17.54
C ASN A 71 -18.04 -20.08 -19.02
N ASN A 72 -18.04 -21.37 -19.44
CA ASN A 72 -18.51 -21.80 -20.77
C ASN A 72 -20.00 -21.59 -21.03
N SER A 73 -20.81 -21.19 -20.04
CA SER A 73 -22.15 -20.66 -20.35
C SER A 73 -22.12 -19.20 -20.83
N TYR A 74 -20.94 -18.58 -20.87
CA TYR A 74 -20.66 -17.41 -21.67
C TYR A 74 -19.97 -17.92 -22.94
N ASP A 75 -20.75 -18.09 -24.02
CA ASP A 75 -20.37 -18.66 -25.34
C ASP A 75 -19.25 -17.89 -26.09
N GLY A 76 -18.36 -17.20 -25.39
CA GLY A 76 -17.22 -16.44 -25.92
C GLY A 76 -15.85 -17.06 -25.66
N TYR A 77 -15.78 -18.19 -24.95
CA TYR A 77 -14.51 -18.87 -24.61
C TYR A 77 -13.99 -19.84 -25.69
N ASP A 78 -14.79 -20.14 -26.72
CA ASP A 78 -14.48 -21.14 -27.77
C ASP A 78 -13.66 -20.62 -28.99
N SER A 79 -12.84 -19.56 -28.86
CA SER A 79 -12.09 -19.07 -30.05
C SER A 79 -10.64 -18.61 -29.85
N TYR A 80 -10.03 -18.95 -28.71
CA TYR A 80 -8.58 -18.95 -28.62
C TYR A 80 -8.15 -20.34 -28.23
N ASP A 81 -8.03 -21.21 -29.25
CA ASP A 81 -7.25 -22.44 -29.26
C ASP A 81 -6.03 -22.28 -28.33
N ASN A 82 -6.23 -22.78 -27.11
CA ASN A 82 -5.32 -22.68 -25.97
C ASN A 82 -4.39 -23.90 -25.91
N ASP A 83 -4.35 -24.66 -26.99
CA ASP A 83 -3.51 -25.84 -27.23
C ASP A 83 -2.03 -25.47 -27.42
N ASP A 84 -1.72 -24.20 -27.74
CA ASP A 84 -0.35 -23.68 -27.68
C ASP A 84 0.06 -23.17 -26.27
N ARG A 85 -0.85 -23.10 -25.28
CA ARG A 85 -0.51 -22.66 -23.90
C ARG A 85 0.15 -23.75 -23.05
N ALA A 86 0.00 -25.03 -23.38
CA ALA A 86 0.28 -26.13 -22.45
C ALA A 86 1.63 -26.88 -22.65
N SER A 87 2.41 -26.57 -23.68
CA SER A 87 3.57 -27.41 -24.04
C SER A 87 4.83 -27.21 -23.17
N ASN A 88 4.96 -26.10 -22.43
CA ASN A 88 6.16 -25.83 -21.61
C ASN A 88 5.83 -25.06 -20.31
N GLY A 89 5.03 -25.66 -19.43
CA GLY A 89 5.17 -25.61 -17.97
C GLY A 89 5.16 -24.27 -17.19
N SER A 90 5.03 -23.11 -17.84
CA SER A 90 4.80 -21.84 -17.16
C SER A 90 3.76 -21.06 -17.95
N ALA A 91 2.55 -20.93 -17.41
CA ALA A 91 1.56 -20.01 -17.96
C ALA A 91 2.20 -18.62 -18.02
N LYS A 92 2.54 -18.17 -19.23
CA LYS A 92 3.11 -16.83 -19.38
C LYS A 92 2.03 -15.84 -18.98
N SER A 93 2.31 -15.02 -17.97
CA SER A 93 1.40 -13.95 -17.53
C SER A 93 1.28 -12.81 -18.54
N PHE A 94 1.96 -12.87 -19.68
CA PHE A 94 1.83 -11.93 -20.78
C PHE A 94 2.37 -12.53 -22.09
N GLY A 95 1.93 -12.01 -23.22
CA GLY A 95 2.48 -12.39 -24.51
C GLY A 95 1.87 -11.68 -25.71
N TYR A 96 2.40 -12.00 -26.88
CA TYR A 96 1.89 -11.54 -28.17
C TYR A 96 1.22 -12.71 -28.88
N ASP A 97 0.21 -12.39 -29.67
CA ASP A 97 -0.41 -13.28 -30.62
C ASP A 97 0.27 -13.07 -31.98
N ASP A 98 0.97 -14.09 -32.47
CA ASP A 98 1.80 -14.00 -33.69
C ASP A 98 1.00 -13.64 -34.96
N ARG A 99 -0.34 -13.67 -34.88
CA ARG A 99 -1.24 -13.27 -35.98
C ARG A 99 -1.10 -11.80 -36.40
N TYR A 100 -0.61 -10.90 -35.54
CA TYR A 100 -0.63 -9.45 -35.81
C TYR A 100 0.67 -8.69 -35.45
N ALA A 101 1.79 -9.06 -36.07
CA ALA A 101 3.09 -8.41 -35.80
C ALA A 101 3.12 -6.86 -35.89
N ALA A 102 2.19 -6.24 -36.63
CA ALA A 102 2.11 -4.79 -36.80
C ALA A 102 1.63 -4.03 -35.54
N ASP A 103 1.01 -4.69 -34.56
CA ASP A 103 0.47 -4.04 -33.35
C ASP A 103 1.19 -4.44 -32.04
N ASN A 104 2.39 -5.03 -32.17
CA ASN A 104 3.26 -5.48 -31.06
C ASN A 104 3.86 -4.34 -30.20
N TRP A 105 3.27 -3.15 -30.23
CA TRP A 105 3.65 -2.08 -29.31
C TRP A 105 3.24 -2.40 -27.86
N TYR A 106 2.19 -3.22 -27.67
CA TYR A 106 1.77 -3.79 -26.40
C TYR A 106 1.30 -5.24 -26.55
N TYR A 107 1.29 -5.98 -25.44
CA TYR A 107 0.88 -7.39 -25.37
C TYR A 107 -0.57 -7.59 -25.81
N ASP A 108 -0.87 -8.77 -26.34
CA ASP A 108 -2.22 -9.20 -26.73
C ASP A 108 -3.00 -9.78 -25.56
N TYR A 109 -2.28 -10.37 -24.62
CA TYR A 109 -2.80 -10.81 -23.35
C TYR A 109 -1.81 -10.52 -22.24
N TRP A 110 -2.31 -10.22 -21.05
CA TRP A 110 -1.52 -10.18 -19.83
C TRP A 110 -2.37 -10.36 -18.58
N ASP A 111 -1.72 -10.59 -17.45
CA ASP A 111 -2.33 -10.71 -16.14
C ASP A 111 -1.47 -9.95 -15.11
N ASP A 112 -2.02 -8.90 -14.50
CA ASP A 112 -1.43 -8.20 -13.36
C ASP A 112 -1.47 -9.02 -12.07
N GLY A 113 -2.20 -10.14 -12.06
CA GLY A 113 -2.81 -10.66 -10.85
C GLY A 113 -3.87 -9.69 -10.34
N TYR A 114 -4.59 -10.06 -9.29
CA TYR A 114 -5.62 -9.19 -8.75
C TYR A 114 -5.06 -8.22 -7.73
N ALA A 115 -5.17 -6.91 -7.99
CA ALA A 115 -4.75 -5.91 -7.02
C ALA A 115 -5.87 -4.93 -6.67
N TYR A 116 -5.91 -4.55 -5.40
CA TYR A 116 -6.78 -3.53 -4.84
C TYR A 116 -5.93 -2.43 -4.24
N TYR A 117 -6.37 -1.19 -4.39
CA TYR A 117 -5.69 0.00 -3.90
C TYR A 117 -6.75 0.89 -3.27
N ASP A 118 -6.52 1.26 -2.02
CA ASP A 118 -7.38 2.11 -1.22
C ASP A 118 -6.63 3.40 -0.88
N ASP A 119 -7.18 4.50 -1.37
CA ASP A 119 -6.77 5.86 -1.03
C ASP A 119 -7.91 6.43 -0.17
N THR A 120 -7.82 6.26 1.14
CA THR A 120 -8.92 6.57 2.07
C THR A 120 -9.14 8.08 2.18
N ASN A 121 -8.17 8.90 1.78
CA ASN A 121 -8.17 10.34 1.96
C ASN A 121 -8.19 11.15 0.63
N ASP A 122 -8.15 10.48 -0.53
CA ASP A 122 -8.10 11.02 -1.89
C ASP A 122 -6.93 12.01 -2.09
N ASP A 123 -5.79 11.78 -1.42
CA ASP A 123 -4.57 12.59 -1.55
C ASP A 123 -3.66 12.11 -2.70
N GLY A 124 -4.05 11.03 -3.40
CA GLY A 124 -3.29 10.42 -4.46
C GLY A 124 -2.26 9.42 -3.94
N ARG A 125 -2.33 8.99 -2.68
CA ARG A 125 -1.50 7.94 -2.09
C ARG A 125 -2.38 6.83 -1.55
N TYR A 126 -1.97 5.61 -1.85
CA TYR A 126 -2.68 4.43 -1.40
C TYR A 126 -2.25 4.10 0.02
N ASP A 127 -3.07 4.47 1.02
CA ASP A 127 -2.87 4.10 2.43
C ASP A 127 -2.76 2.56 2.57
N PHE A 128 -3.44 1.83 1.68
CA PHE A 128 -3.47 0.38 1.69
C PHE A 128 -3.57 -0.18 0.27
N SER A 129 -2.91 -1.30 0.02
CA SER A 129 -3.18 -2.13 -1.14
C SER A 129 -3.11 -3.61 -0.78
N TYR A 130 -3.74 -4.45 -1.57
CA TYR A 130 -3.42 -5.88 -1.56
C TYR A 130 -3.32 -6.42 -2.98
N SER A 131 -2.55 -7.49 -3.16
CA SER A 131 -2.40 -8.19 -4.42
C SER A 131 -2.52 -9.69 -4.18
N LEU A 132 -3.35 -10.37 -4.96
CA LEU A 132 -3.45 -11.82 -4.98
C LEU A 132 -2.49 -12.42 -6.01
N TYR A 133 -1.94 -13.57 -5.69
CA TYR A 133 -0.96 -14.28 -6.50
C TYR A 133 -1.39 -15.72 -6.71
N ASP A 134 -1.44 -16.10 -7.98
CA ASP A 134 -1.53 -17.47 -8.46
C ASP A 134 -0.09 -17.92 -8.74
N PHE A 135 0.39 -18.88 -7.95
CA PHE A 135 1.77 -19.36 -7.99
C PHE A 135 1.93 -20.56 -8.92
N ASP A 136 0.91 -21.40 -9.05
CA ASP A 136 0.93 -22.61 -9.87
C ASP A 136 0.32 -22.43 -11.27
N GLY A 137 -0.34 -21.29 -11.51
CA GLY A 137 -0.93 -20.91 -12.79
C GLY A 137 -2.23 -21.64 -13.08
N ASP A 138 -2.92 -22.16 -12.06
CA ASP A 138 -4.16 -22.91 -12.20
C ASP A 138 -5.42 -22.03 -12.35
N GLY A 139 -5.24 -20.70 -12.29
CA GLY A 139 -6.31 -19.71 -12.41
C GLY A 139 -6.94 -19.32 -11.08
N PHE A 140 -6.51 -19.92 -9.96
CA PHE A 140 -6.95 -19.58 -8.61
C PHE A 140 -5.81 -18.95 -7.82
N TYR A 141 -6.16 -17.98 -6.96
CA TYR A 141 -5.14 -17.35 -6.13
C TYR A 141 -4.75 -18.22 -4.94
N ASP A 142 -3.45 -18.39 -4.73
CA ASP A 142 -2.83 -19.19 -3.66
C ASP A 142 -2.40 -18.34 -2.45
N ALA A 143 -2.28 -17.03 -2.66
CA ALA A 143 -1.91 -16.09 -1.61
C ALA A 143 -2.44 -14.69 -1.88
N TYR A 144 -2.53 -13.90 -0.83
CA TYR A 144 -2.61 -12.44 -0.94
C TYR A 144 -1.52 -11.77 -0.14
N TYR A 145 -1.05 -10.65 -0.66
CA TYR A 145 -0.07 -9.79 -0.03
C TYR A 145 -0.77 -8.47 0.23
N SER A 146 -0.78 -8.00 1.46
CA SER A 146 -1.21 -6.65 1.78
C SER A 146 -0.01 -5.75 2.04
N PHE A 147 -0.17 -4.49 1.65
CA PHE A 147 0.81 -3.43 1.80
C PHE A 147 0.10 -2.25 2.47
N ALA A 148 0.71 -1.66 3.49
CA ALA A 148 0.19 -0.47 4.15
C ALA A 148 1.26 0.61 4.29
N ASP A 149 0.88 1.84 3.96
CA ASP A 149 1.65 3.07 4.17
C ASP A 149 1.12 3.71 5.45
N THR A 150 1.82 3.48 6.56
CA THR A 150 1.34 3.79 7.90
C THR A 150 1.73 5.18 8.39
N ASP A 151 2.74 5.79 7.78
CA ASP A 151 3.21 7.14 8.09
C ASP A 151 2.96 8.18 6.98
N ASN A 152 2.34 7.74 5.87
CA ASN A 152 1.98 8.54 4.70
C ASN A 152 3.22 9.23 4.11
N ASP A 153 4.31 8.48 3.93
CA ASP A 153 5.53 8.99 3.30
C ASP A 153 5.60 8.71 1.79
N GLY A 154 4.69 7.89 1.26
CA GLY A 154 4.66 7.50 -0.15
C GLY A 154 5.25 6.11 -0.42
N LEU A 155 5.67 5.38 0.60
CA LEU A 155 6.20 4.02 0.53
C LEU A 155 5.30 3.07 1.34
N TYR A 156 5.42 1.77 1.09
CA TYR A 156 4.78 0.78 1.95
C TYR A 156 5.81 0.27 2.97
N GLU A 157 5.54 0.42 4.27
CA GLU A 157 6.42 -0.10 5.34
C GLU A 157 5.99 -1.48 5.80
N ASP A 158 4.67 -1.72 5.82
CA ASP A 158 4.07 -2.93 6.35
C ASP A 158 3.66 -3.83 5.20
N VAL A 159 4.30 -5.00 5.10
CA VAL A 159 3.92 -6.05 4.17
C VAL A 159 3.47 -7.28 4.95
N GLU A 160 2.26 -7.73 4.66
CA GLU A 160 1.75 -8.99 5.19
C GLU A 160 1.50 -9.96 4.06
N VAL A 161 1.86 -11.23 4.29
CA VAL A 161 1.64 -12.30 3.33
C VAL A 161 0.72 -13.31 3.99
N PHE A 162 -0.35 -13.66 3.30
CA PHE A 162 -1.27 -14.69 3.70
C PHE A 162 -1.39 -15.72 2.59
N THR A 163 -1.15 -16.98 2.92
CA THR A 163 -1.25 -18.09 1.96
C THR A 163 -2.46 -18.96 2.27
N PHE A 164 -3.10 -19.44 1.23
CA PHE A 164 -4.30 -20.27 1.31
C PHE A 164 -3.98 -21.79 1.35
N GLY A 165 -2.77 -22.20 0.95
CA GLY A 165 -2.34 -23.62 0.86
C GLY A 165 -1.13 -24.02 1.73
N ASP A 166 -0.62 -25.24 1.49
CA ASP A 166 0.51 -25.84 2.24
C ASP A 166 1.84 -25.10 1.92
N PRO A 167 2.60 -24.68 2.95
CA PRO A 167 3.73 -23.78 2.79
C PRO A 167 4.92 -24.41 2.04
N GLN A 168 5.01 -25.74 1.97
CA GLN A 168 6.20 -26.43 1.47
C GLN A 168 6.59 -26.04 0.03
N ASP A 169 5.62 -25.72 -0.83
CA ASP A 169 5.90 -25.24 -2.20
C ASP A 169 6.11 -23.71 -2.28
N SER A 170 5.60 -22.98 -1.30
CA SER A 170 5.51 -21.52 -1.32
C SER A 170 6.74 -20.80 -0.75
N ASP A 171 7.53 -21.42 0.13
CA ASP A 171 8.58 -20.71 0.89
C ASP A 171 9.75 -20.22 0.03
N ARG A 172 10.07 -20.93 -1.06
CA ARG A 172 11.08 -20.47 -2.03
C ARG A 172 10.58 -19.34 -2.93
N GLN A 173 9.28 -19.29 -3.24
CA GLN A 173 8.70 -18.24 -4.10
C GLN A 173 8.38 -16.96 -3.32
N LYS A 174 7.97 -17.06 -2.04
CA LYS A 174 7.66 -15.94 -1.15
C LYS A 174 8.81 -14.93 -1.01
N SER A 175 10.00 -15.40 -0.64
CA SER A 175 11.13 -14.51 -0.31
C SER A 175 11.58 -13.64 -1.50
N SER A 176 11.58 -14.21 -2.71
CA SER A 176 12.00 -13.48 -3.92
C SER A 176 11.00 -12.41 -4.37
N ARG A 177 9.68 -12.67 -4.23
CA ARG A 177 8.64 -11.73 -4.65
C ARG A 177 8.41 -10.64 -3.60
N THR A 178 8.37 -10.97 -2.31
CA THR A 178 8.19 -9.96 -1.24
C THR A 178 9.21 -8.84 -1.35
N GLN A 179 10.48 -9.17 -1.63
CA GLN A 179 11.54 -8.17 -1.74
C GLN A 179 11.42 -7.27 -2.98
N GLN A 180 10.79 -7.77 -4.06
CA GLN A 180 10.58 -7.02 -5.29
C GLN A 180 9.32 -6.13 -5.21
N THR A 181 8.29 -6.55 -4.48
CA THR A 181 7.02 -5.81 -4.35
C THR A 181 7.01 -4.82 -3.18
N ALA A 182 7.72 -5.10 -2.08
CA ALA A 182 7.78 -4.22 -0.90
C ALA A 182 8.45 -2.86 -1.16
N SER A 183 9.19 -2.70 -2.27
CA SER A 183 9.73 -1.39 -2.69
C SER A 183 8.76 -0.56 -3.54
N GLY A 184 7.49 -0.96 -3.61
CA GLY A 184 6.45 -0.24 -4.34
C GLY A 184 6.16 1.13 -3.72
N SER A 185 6.02 2.14 -4.56
CA SER A 185 5.48 3.45 -4.16
C SER A 185 3.98 3.31 -3.88
N SER A 186 3.51 3.86 -2.76
CA SER A 186 2.08 4.04 -2.49
C SER A 186 1.48 5.18 -3.32
N GLU A 187 2.31 6.08 -3.85
CA GLU A 187 1.83 7.21 -4.67
C GLU A 187 1.23 6.76 -6.01
N ALA A 188 0.00 7.21 -6.29
CA ALA A 188 -0.62 7.12 -7.59
C ALA A 188 0.15 7.99 -8.59
N ARG A 189 0.57 7.39 -9.70
CA ARG A 189 1.10 8.18 -10.81
C ARG A 189 -0.07 8.78 -11.58
N GLN A 190 0.03 10.06 -11.90
CA GLN A 190 -0.89 10.72 -12.81
C GLN A 190 -0.21 10.92 -14.18
N VAL A 191 -0.97 10.71 -15.26
CA VAL A 191 -0.59 11.10 -16.61
C VAL A 191 -1.69 11.94 -17.23
N THR A 192 -1.31 13.04 -17.86
CA THR A 192 -2.18 13.85 -18.72
C THR A 192 -1.51 13.97 -20.07
N GLY A 193 -2.21 13.65 -21.15
CA GLY A 193 -1.60 13.68 -22.48
C GLY A 193 -2.52 13.22 -23.60
N LYS A 194 -2.01 13.21 -24.82
CA LYS A 194 -2.74 12.73 -26.00
C LYS A 194 -2.55 11.24 -26.22
N VAL A 195 -3.64 10.53 -26.50
CA VAL A 195 -3.60 9.11 -26.87
C VAL A 195 -2.92 8.96 -28.24
N ALA A 196 -1.78 8.29 -28.29
CA ALA A 196 -1.06 7.98 -29.51
C ALA A 196 -1.58 6.72 -30.21
N ASN A 197 -1.98 5.72 -29.42
CA ASN A 197 -2.56 4.47 -29.90
C ASN A 197 -3.47 3.83 -28.84
N THR A 198 -4.38 2.95 -29.27
CA THR A 198 -5.21 2.12 -28.40
C THR A 198 -5.19 0.67 -28.88
N LYS A 199 -5.28 -0.28 -27.94
CA LYS A 199 -5.36 -1.72 -28.21
C LYS A 199 -6.32 -2.36 -27.22
N LYS A 200 -7.12 -3.31 -27.68
CA LYS A 200 -7.89 -4.18 -26.80
C LYS A 200 -7.04 -5.40 -26.49
N THR A 201 -6.68 -5.59 -25.23
CA THR A 201 -5.90 -6.74 -24.76
C THR A 201 -6.78 -7.63 -23.91
N SER A 202 -6.56 -8.94 -23.96
CA SER A 202 -7.11 -9.85 -22.96
C SER A 202 -6.42 -9.59 -21.63
N VAL A 203 -7.16 -9.24 -20.60
CA VAL A 203 -6.65 -9.19 -19.22
C VAL A 203 -7.52 -10.11 -18.41
N ARG A 204 -6.91 -11.24 -18.03
CA ARG A 204 -7.64 -12.38 -17.48
C ARG A 204 -8.76 -12.78 -18.44
N ASP A 205 -9.99 -12.70 -17.97
CA ASP A 205 -11.24 -13.10 -18.61
C ASP A 205 -11.99 -11.96 -19.32
N SER A 206 -11.39 -10.78 -19.45
CA SER A 206 -12.08 -9.63 -20.06
C SER A 206 -11.19 -8.85 -21.01
N LYS A 207 -11.80 -8.18 -21.99
CA LYS A 207 -11.09 -7.30 -22.91
C LYS A 207 -10.91 -5.93 -22.26
N HIS A 208 -9.69 -5.58 -21.90
CA HIS A 208 -9.35 -4.24 -21.42
C HIS A 208 -8.98 -3.33 -22.59
N LEU A 209 -9.19 -2.02 -22.41
CA LEU A 209 -8.68 -1.00 -23.31
C LEU A 209 -7.33 -0.48 -22.77
N VAL A 210 -6.26 -0.72 -23.52
CA VAL A 210 -4.94 -0.17 -23.23
C VAL A 210 -4.66 1.00 -24.18
N ALA A 211 -4.20 2.11 -23.62
CA ALA A 211 -3.82 3.32 -24.35
C ALA A 211 -2.32 3.59 -24.21
N MET A 212 -1.68 3.97 -25.31
CA MET A 212 -0.37 4.61 -25.29
C MET A 212 -0.59 6.13 -25.22
N VAL A 213 -0.14 6.78 -24.15
CA VAL A 213 -0.35 8.21 -23.91
C VAL A 213 0.97 8.94 -24.04
N LYS A 214 1.00 10.04 -24.82
CA LYS A 214 2.12 10.99 -24.87
C LYS A 214 1.87 12.09 -23.85
N PRO A 215 2.61 12.15 -22.73
CA PRO A 215 2.37 13.14 -21.69
C PRO A 215 2.55 14.57 -22.21
N ASP A 216 1.75 15.51 -21.72
CA ASP A 216 1.85 16.93 -22.13
C ASP A 216 3.16 17.58 -21.63
N ASP A 217 3.60 17.19 -20.43
CA ASP A 217 4.82 17.71 -19.78
C ASP A 217 6.07 16.82 -20.00
N GLY A 218 5.94 15.77 -20.83
CA GLY A 218 7.01 14.78 -21.07
C GLY A 218 7.88 15.10 -22.28
N ASP A 219 9.00 14.39 -22.41
CA ASP A 219 9.79 14.42 -23.63
C ASP A 219 8.94 13.97 -24.83
N ALA A 220 9.21 14.49 -26.03
CA ALA A 220 8.46 14.13 -27.25
C ALA A 220 8.49 12.62 -27.59
N ASN A 221 9.44 11.89 -27.00
CA ASN A 221 9.62 10.45 -27.13
C ASN A 221 9.11 9.67 -25.91
N GLU A 222 8.70 10.33 -24.82
CA GLU A 222 8.12 9.68 -23.66
C GLU A 222 6.70 9.20 -23.99
N VAL A 223 6.44 7.95 -23.64
CA VAL A 223 5.10 7.37 -23.71
C VAL A 223 4.80 6.62 -22.42
N VAL A 224 3.57 6.73 -21.95
CA VAL A 224 3.05 5.98 -20.80
C VAL A 224 2.00 5.01 -21.31
N ILE A 225 2.16 3.73 -21.02
CA ILE A 225 1.14 2.73 -21.29
C ILE A 225 0.14 2.78 -20.15
N VAL A 226 -1.14 2.92 -20.47
CA VAL A 226 -2.22 3.02 -19.49
C VAL A 226 -3.22 1.90 -19.77
N ASP A 227 -3.40 1.00 -18.82
CA ASP A 227 -4.54 0.10 -18.84
C ASP A 227 -5.74 0.83 -18.23
N LEU A 228 -6.77 1.08 -19.04
CA LEU A 228 -7.97 1.79 -18.66
C LEU A 228 -9.05 0.86 -18.09
N GLY A 229 -8.79 -0.44 -18.02
CA GLY A 229 -9.73 -1.44 -17.54
C GLY A 229 -10.69 -1.93 -18.62
N PRO A 230 -11.81 -2.58 -18.21
CA PRO A 230 -12.73 -3.27 -19.12
C PRO A 230 -13.30 -2.34 -20.21
N ALA A 231 -13.03 -2.67 -21.47
CA ALA A 231 -13.38 -1.83 -22.61
C ALA A 231 -14.89 -1.59 -22.75
N GLU A 232 -15.72 -2.57 -22.39
CA GLU A 232 -17.18 -2.47 -22.41
C GLU A 232 -17.70 -1.34 -21.50
N LYS A 233 -17.04 -1.14 -20.34
CA LYS A 233 -17.38 -0.09 -19.37
C LYS A 233 -16.90 1.28 -19.84
N LEU A 234 -16.04 1.36 -20.85
CA LEU A 234 -15.48 2.62 -21.36
C LEU A 234 -16.14 3.09 -22.66
N SER A 235 -17.13 2.35 -23.17
CA SER A 235 -17.84 2.66 -24.41
C SER A 235 -18.39 4.09 -24.48
N SER A 236 -18.72 4.70 -23.34
CA SER A 236 -19.22 6.08 -23.26
C SER A 236 -18.14 7.18 -23.33
N MET A 237 -16.85 6.85 -23.18
CA MET A 237 -15.76 7.85 -23.07
C MET A 237 -15.06 8.16 -24.40
N ASN A 238 -15.44 7.51 -25.51
CA ASN A 238 -14.88 7.71 -26.85
C ASN A 238 -13.35 7.88 -26.91
N ILE A 239 -12.62 6.92 -26.34
CA ILE A 239 -11.17 6.98 -26.19
C ILE A 239 -10.50 6.44 -27.46
N GLU A 240 -10.04 7.34 -28.31
CA GLU A 240 -9.41 7.03 -29.59
C GLU A 240 -8.06 7.76 -29.74
N LYS A 241 -7.36 7.52 -30.85
CA LYS A 241 -6.12 8.24 -31.15
C LYS A 241 -6.37 9.74 -31.27
N GLY A 242 -5.58 10.53 -30.56
CA GLY A 242 -5.66 11.99 -30.51
C GLY A 242 -6.47 12.54 -29.34
N THR A 243 -7.27 11.69 -28.67
CA THR A 243 -8.06 12.08 -27.50
C THR A 243 -7.15 12.57 -26.37
N GLN A 244 -7.55 13.66 -25.71
CA GLN A 244 -6.89 14.11 -24.48
C GLN A 244 -7.35 13.22 -23.32
N LEU A 245 -6.40 12.55 -22.68
CA LEU A 245 -6.66 11.61 -21.60
C LEU A 245 -5.89 12.06 -20.35
N LYS A 246 -6.61 12.10 -19.22
CA LYS A 246 -6.01 12.16 -17.89
C LYS A 246 -6.31 10.85 -17.17
N ALA A 247 -5.31 10.17 -16.65
CA ALA A 247 -5.46 8.94 -15.88
C ALA A 247 -4.60 8.96 -14.61
N SER A 248 -5.07 8.32 -13.55
CA SER A 248 -4.31 8.09 -12.33
C SER A 248 -4.46 6.65 -11.84
N GLY A 249 -3.38 6.11 -11.30
CA GLY A 249 -3.31 4.73 -10.83
C GLY A 249 -1.92 4.34 -10.34
N PRO A 250 -1.75 3.15 -9.77
CA PRO A 250 -0.44 2.59 -9.48
C PRO A 250 0.30 2.20 -10.77
N MET A 251 1.63 2.16 -10.68
CA MET A 251 2.48 1.64 -11.75
C MET A 251 2.78 0.17 -11.53
N ALA A 252 2.36 -0.68 -12.45
CA ALA A 252 2.71 -2.10 -12.49
C ALA A 252 3.79 -2.37 -13.55
N ARG A 253 4.48 -3.51 -13.39
CA ARG A 253 5.39 -4.05 -14.41
C ARG A 253 4.75 -5.28 -15.03
N VAL A 254 4.61 -5.25 -16.35
CA VAL A 254 4.08 -6.35 -17.16
C VAL A 254 5.19 -6.73 -18.12
N GLY A 255 5.83 -7.87 -17.89
CA GLY A 255 7.04 -8.25 -18.62
C GLY A 255 8.12 -7.16 -18.63
N ASP A 256 8.43 -6.64 -19.81
CA ASP A 256 9.39 -5.56 -20.05
C ASP A 256 8.77 -4.15 -20.01
N LYS A 257 7.45 -4.03 -19.86
CA LYS A 257 6.72 -2.76 -19.92
C LYS A 257 6.30 -2.27 -18.53
N ARG A 258 6.28 -0.95 -18.36
CA ARG A 258 5.65 -0.29 -17.21
C ARG A 258 4.27 0.20 -17.62
N VAL A 259 3.26 -0.18 -16.85
CA VAL A 259 1.86 0.09 -17.15
C VAL A 259 1.24 0.85 -15.99
N LEU A 260 0.60 1.97 -16.30
CA LEU A 260 -0.28 2.66 -15.37
C LEU A 260 -1.61 1.91 -15.32
N VAL A 261 -1.87 1.26 -14.19
CA VAL A 261 -3.09 0.48 -13.93
C VAL A 261 -4.15 1.48 -13.47
N ALA A 262 -4.87 2.10 -14.40
CA ALA A 262 -5.75 3.22 -14.06
C ALA A 262 -6.85 2.81 -13.05
N GLN A 263 -6.99 3.61 -12.00
CA GLN A 263 -8.10 3.60 -11.05
C GLN A 263 -9.13 4.69 -11.40
N LYS A 264 -8.67 5.78 -12.01
CA LYS A 264 -9.51 6.88 -12.50
C LYS A 264 -9.03 7.31 -13.88
N ALA A 265 -9.98 7.60 -14.76
CA ALA A 265 -9.72 8.19 -16.06
C ALA A 265 -10.62 9.41 -16.28
N SER A 266 -10.18 10.35 -17.10
CA SER A 266 -10.95 11.51 -17.51
C SER A 266 -10.66 11.87 -18.96
N VAL A 267 -11.72 12.07 -19.73
CA VAL A 267 -11.70 12.47 -21.14
C VAL A 267 -12.73 13.57 -21.34
N ASP A 268 -12.35 14.67 -21.98
CA ASP A 268 -13.23 15.82 -22.24
C ASP A 268 -13.98 16.33 -21.00
N GLY A 269 -13.31 16.28 -19.83
CA GLY A 269 -13.87 16.68 -18.53
C GLY A 269 -14.79 15.64 -17.88
N GLN A 270 -15.13 14.55 -18.57
CA GLN A 270 -15.87 13.43 -18.01
C GLN A 270 -14.92 12.49 -17.28
N SER A 271 -15.00 12.47 -15.95
CA SER A 271 -14.22 11.55 -15.12
C SER A 271 -15.00 10.29 -14.78
N LYS A 272 -14.32 9.15 -14.80
CA LYS A 272 -14.86 7.83 -14.48
C LYS A 272 -13.91 7.08 -13.54
N GLN A 273 -14.47 6.51 -12.47
CA GLN A 273 -13.78 5.50 -11.68
C GLN A 273 -13.73 4.20 -12.48
N ILE A 274 -12.54 3.61 -12.59
CA ILE A 274 -12.34 2.38 -13.34
C ILE A 274 -12.68 1.20 -12.44
N GLU A 275 -13.80 0.56 -12.73
CA GLU A 275 -14.16 -0.70 -12.09
C GLU A 275 -13.41 -1.85 -12.75
N ARG A 276 -12.26 -2.20 -12.19
CA ARG A 276 -11.49 -3.38 -12.59
C ARG A 276 -12.29 -4.63 -12.20
N ASN A 277 -12.73 -5.38 -13.21
CA ASN A 277 -13.69 -6.47 -13.06
C ASN A 277 -13.25 -7.45 -11.96
N ARG A 278 -14.15 -7.64 -11.00
CA ARG A 278 -14.06 -8.69 -9.98
C ARG A 278 -15.21 -9.64 -10.29
N GLN A 279 -15.03 -10.93 -10.04
CA GLN A 279 -16.10 -11.90 -10.30
C GLN A 279 -17.32 -11.51 -9.48
N LYS A 280 -18.48 -11.44 -10.14
CA LYS A 280 -19.76 -11.21 -9.50
C LYS A 280 -20.55 -12.50 -9.53
N MET A 281 -21.15 -12.84 -8.41
CA MET A 281 -22.07 -13.96 -8.30
C MET A 281 -23.31 -13.52 -7.51
N SER A 282 -24.46 -14.07 -7.88
CA SER A 282 -25.70 -13.88 -7.11
C SER A 282 -26.22 -15.23 -6.66
N GLY A 283 -26.78 -15.29 -5.47
CA GLY A 283 -27.30 -16.53 -4.92
C GLY A 283 -27.97 -16.34 -3.57
N GLN A 284 -28.38 -17.48 -3.01
CA GLN A 284 -29.02 -17.56 -1.70
C GLN A 284 -28.00 -18.05 -0.66
N ILE A 285 -27.88 -17.37 0.47
CA ILE A 285 -27.12 -17.90 1.61
C ILE A 285 -27.83 -19.17 2.10
N VAL A 286 -27.13 -20.30 2.09
CA VAL A 286 -27.65 -21.55 2.65
C VAL A 286 -27.09 -21.82 4.04
N ASP A 287 -25.87 -21.37 4.32
CA ASP A 287 -25.27 -21.46 5.64
C ASP A 287 -24.20 -20.39 5.86
N THR A 288 -23.94 -20.04 7.12
CA THR A 288 -22.85 -19.13 7.51
C THR A 288 -22.09 -19.70 8.70
N ARG A 289 -20.78 -19.45 8.74
CA ARG A 289 -19.93 -19.94 9.83
C ARG A 289 -18.79 -18.97 10.10
N GLN A 290 -18.45 -18.80 11.38
CA GLN A 290 -17.25 -18.08 11.78
C GLN A 290 -16.06 -19.04 11.90
N PHE A 291 -14.89 -18.57 11.46
CA PHE A 291 -13.64 -19.32 11.50
C PHE A 291 -12.46 -18.35 11.69
N LYS A 292 -11.33 -18.82 12.23
CA LYS A 292 -10.20 -17.97 12.59
C LYS A 292 -9.10 -17.94 11.53
N ALA A 293 -9.08 -16.99 10.60
CA ALA A 293 -8.03 -16.85 9.59
C ALA A 293 -7.08 -15.69 9.89
N GLY A 294 -5.77 -15.90 9.77
CA GLY A 294 -4.77 -14.86 9.97
C GLY A 294 -4.78 -14.32 11.41
N GLY A 295 -5.18 -15.16 12.36
CA GLY A 295 -5.39 -14.73 13.73
C GLY A 295 -6.66 -13.89 13.96
N GLN A 296 -7.53 -13.70 12.98
CA GLN A 296 -8.78 -12.91 13.09
C GLN A 296 -10.00 -13.81 12.91
N GLN A 297 -11.13 -13.48 13.53
CA GLN A 297 -12.38 -14.19 13.23
C GLN A 297 -12.95 -13.65 11.92
N HIS A 298 -13.15 -14.54 10.96
CA HIS A 298 -13.77 -14.30 9.67
C HIS A 298 -15.16 -14.92 9.63
N THR A 299 -16.01 -14.41 8.74
CA THR A 299 -17.30 -15.02 8.41
C THR A 299 -17.20 -15.66 7.03
N ALA A 300 -17.45 -16.97 6.93
CA ALA A 300 -17.68 -17.65 5.68
C ALA A 300 -19.18 -17.85 5.44
N ALA A 301 -19.58 -17.86 4.17
CA ALA A 301 -20.93 -18.21 3.74
C ALA A 301 -20.89 -19.26 2.63
N ILE A 302 -21.82 -20.21 2.68
CA ILE A 302 -22.13 -21.06 1.54
C ILE A 302 -23.26 -20.39 0.78
N VAL A 303 -22.98 -20.01 -0.46
CA VAL A 303 -23.93 -19.32 -1.34
C VAL A 303 -24.36 -20.28 -2.44
N LYS A 304 -25.66 -20.59 -2.46
CA LYS A 304 -26.31 -21.37 -3.50
C LYS A 304 -26.64 -20.47 -4.69
N THR A 305 -25.89 -20.61 -5.77
CA THR A 305 -26.12 -19.89 -7.03
C THR A 305 -27.15 -20.61 -7.90
N GLY A 306 -27.46 -20.03 -9.07
CA GLY A 306 -28.34 -20.68 -10.04
C GLY A 306 -27.87 -22.10 -10.41
N LYS A 307 -28.81 -22.97 -10.80
CA LYS A 307 -28.57 -24.40 -11.08
C LYS A 307 -28.13 -25.23 -9.86
N GLU A 308 -28.54 -24.83 -8.65
CA GLU A 308 -28.27 -25.57 -7.40
C GLU A 308 -26.78 -25.68 -7.02
N LYS A 309 -25.90 -24.90 -7.66
CA LYS A 309 -24.46 -24.89 -7.37
C LYS A 309 -24.19 -24.16 -6.06
N LYS A 310 -23.25 -24.66 -5.25
CA LYS A 310 -22.82 -24.02 -4.00
C LYS A 310 -21.41 -23.47 -4.18
N VAL A 311 -21.18 -22.27 -3.68
CA VAL A 311 -19.88 -21.61 -3.67
C VAL A 311 -19.56 -21.21 -2.23
N LEU A 312 -18.37 -21.56 -1.76
CA LEU A 312 -17.86 -21.08 -0.48
C LEU A 312 -17.32 -19.66 -0.65
N VAL A 313 -17.72 -18.75 0.23
CA VAL A 313 -17.35 -17.33 0.17
C VAL A 313 -16.77 -16.91 1.52
N ASP A 314 -15.56 -16.34 1.52
CA ASP A 314 -15.02 -15.63 2.69
C ASP A 314 -15.49 -14.18 2.64
N LEU A 315 -16.36 -13.80 3.58
CA LEU A 315 -16.93 -12.46 3.74
C LEU A 315 -16.01 -11.53 4.56
N GLY A 316 -14.79 -11.95 4.86
CA GLY A 316 -13.78 -11.17 5.56
C GLY A 316 -13.95 -11.16 7.08
N PRO A 317 -13.26 -10.27 7.79
CA PRO A 317 -13.27 -10.21 9.25
C PRO A 317 -14.69 -9.96 9.79
N ALA A 318 -15.15 -10.84 10.68
CA ALA A 318 -16.50 -10.82 11.24
C ALA A 318 -16.82 -9.50 11.98
N GLU A 319 -15.81 -8.86 12.58
CA GLU A 319 -15.98 -7.57 13.28
C GLU A 319 -16.15 -6.37 12.34
N SER A 320 -15.82 -6.53 11.05
CA SER A 320 -15.96 -5.49 10.02
C SER A 320 -17.21 -5.66 9.16
N LEU A 321 -17.89 -6.80 9.29
CA LEU A 321 -19.07 -7.13 8.51
C LEU A 321 -20.31 -6.49 9.14
N ASP A 322 -20.64 -5.27 8.70
CA ASP A 322 -21.80 -4.50 9.17
C ASP A 322 -23.10 -4.92 8.47
N VAL A 323 -23.42 -6.21 8.53
CA VAL A 323 -24.66 -6.79 8.00
C VAL A 323 -25.00 -8.08 8.73
N ASP A 324 -26.26 -8.22 9.13
CA ASP A 324 -26.79 -9.46 9.68
C ASP A 324 -27.24 -10.36 8.52
N LEU A 325 -26.64 -11.54 8.41
CA LEU A 325 -26.91 -12.47 7.32
C LEU A 325 -27.56 -13.74 7.88
N GLN A 326 -28.63 -14.16 7.23
CA GLN A 326 -29.42 -15.31 7.63
C GLN A 326 -29.54 -16.31 6.48
N ASN A 327 -29.77 -17.57 6.85
CA ASN A 327 -30.04 -18.61 5.88
C ASN A 327 -31.33 -18.28 5.13
N GLY A 328 -31.23 -18.23 3.81
CA GLY A 328 -32.31 -17.86 2.92
C GLY A 328 -32.13 -16.50 2.24
N ASP A 329 -31.22 -15.67 2.73
CA ASP A 329 -31.00 -14.32 2.21
C ASP A 329 -30.48 -14.32 0.77
N GLN A 330 -31.02 -13.42 -0.04
CA GLN A 330 -30.50 -13.18 -1.39
C GLN A 330 -29.32 -12.21 -1.31
N VAL A 331 -28.22 -12.57 -1.95
CA VAL A 331 -27.00 -11.78 -1.97
C VAL A 331 -26.39 -11.69 -3.36
N GLU A 332 -25.73 -10.56 -3.65
CA GLU A 332 -24.78 -10.43 -4.76
C GLU A 332 -23.38 -10.22 -4.15
N VAL A 333 -22.49 -11.16 -4.39
CA VAL A 333 -21.10 -11.12 -3.91
C VAL A 333 -20.20 -10.71 -5.06
N GLN A 334 -19.23 -9.85 -4.77
CA GLN A 334 -18.17 -9.48 -5.70
C GLN A 334 -16.80 -9.76 -5.05
N GLY A 335 -15.93 -10.51 -5.73
CA GLY A 335 -14.66 -10.96 -5.16
C GLY A 335 -13.70 -11.59 -6.16
N ALA A 336 -12.65 -12.21 -5.62
CA ALA A 336 -11.64 -12.94 -6.39
C ALA A 336 -11.61 -14.42 -6.02
N PRO A 337 -11.48 -15.34 -6.99
CA PRO A 337 -11.46 -16.77 -6.73
C PRO A 337 -10.09 -17.19 -6.16
N ALA A 338 -10.10 -17.87 -5.02
CA ALA A 338 -8.89 -18.33 -4.35
C ALA A 338 -8.97 -19.82 -4.09
N LYS A 339 -7.82 -20.48 -4.07
CA LYS A 339 -7.72 -21.91 -3.80
C LYS A 339 -7.11 -22.12 -2.42
N VAL A 340 -7.89 -22.74 -1.56
CA VAL A 340 -7.52 -23.13 -0.21
C VAL A 340 -7.40 -24.65 -0.19
N ASN A 341 -6.17 -25.16 -0.10
CA ASN A 341 -5.87 -26.58 -0.32
C ASN A 341 -6.43 -27.07 -1.67
N ASP A 342 -7.29 -28.08 -1.68
CA ASP A 342 -7.90 -28.62 -2.91
C ASP A 342 -9.27 -27.97 -3.24
N ARG A 343 -9.59 -26.81 -2.64
CA ARG A 343 -10.91 -26.20 -2.74
C ARG A 343 -10.87 -24.77 -3.23
N VAL A 344 -11.78 -24.46 -4.13
CA VAL A 344 -11.98 -23.10 -4.61
C VAL A 344 -13.02 -22.40 -3.74
N MET A 345 -12.69 -21.18 -3.33
CA MET A 345 -13.59 -20.26 -2.66
C MET A 345 -13.54 -18.89 -3.31
N LEU A 346 -14.51 -18.03 -2.99
CA LEU A 346 -14.49 -16.63 -3.39
C LEU A 346 -14.09 -15.75 -2.20
N LEU A 347 -13.01 -14.99 -2.33
CA LEU A 347 -12.65 -13.94 -1.39
C LEU A 347 -13.46 -12.71 -1.72
N ALA A 348 -14.52 -12.47 -0.95
CA ALA A 348 -15.39 -11.34 -1.20
C ALA A 348 -14.71 -10.03 -0.81
N ASP A 349 -14.92 -9.02 -1.63
CA ASP A 349 -14.53 -7.64 -1.34
C ASP A 349 -15.73 -6.72 -1.17
N SER A 350 -16.88 -7.13 -1.69
CA SER A 350 -18.14 -6.48 -1.36
C SER A 350 -19.28 -7.47 -1.45
N LEU A 351 -20.30 -7.19 -0.64
CA LEU A 351 -21.53 -7.94 -0.56
C LEU A 351 -22.67 -6.96 -0.78
N ARG A 352 -23.69 -7.33 -1.55
CA ARG A 352 -24.96 -6.61 -1.61
C ARG A 352 -26.05 -7.48 -1.02
N HIS A 353 -26.75 -6.95 -0.03
CA HIS A 353 -27.86 -7.58 0.67
C HIS A 353 -28.95 -6.52 0.86
N ASP A 354 -30.21 -6.85 0.59
CA ASP A 354 -31.35 -5.92 0.66
C ASP A 354 -31.15 -4.59 -0.10
N GLY A 355 -30.41 -4.66 -1.22
CA GLY A 355 -30.07 -3.51 -2.05
C GLY A 355 -28.90 -2.66 -1.54
N GLU A 356 -28.53 -2.80 -0.28
CA GLU A 356 -27.38 -2.15 0.35
C GLU A 356 -26.09 -2.87 -0.02
N LYS A 357 -25.04 -2.11 -0.37
CA LYS A 357 -23.72 -2.64 -0.69
C LYS A 357 -22.78 -2.40 0.48
N VAL A 358 -22.28 -3.47 1.07
CA VAL A 358 -21.26 -3.49 2.11
C VAL A 358 -19.90 -3.74 1.47
N SER A 359 -18.92 -2.90 1.76
CA SER A 359 -17.52 -3.15 1.40
C SER A 359 -16.85 -3.96 2.48
N ILE A 360 -16.10 -4.99 2.10
CA ILE A 360 -15.38 -5.85 3.03
C ILE A 360 -13.99 -5.28 3.23
N ASP A 361 -13.69 -4.83 4.45
CA ASP A 361 -12.40 -4.30 4.82
C ASP A 361 -11.47 -5.42 5.29
N ARG A 362 -10.50 -5.78 4.45
CA ARG A 362 -9.49 -6.81 4.74
C ARG A 362 -8.23 -6.24 5.37
N ARG A 363 -8.23 -4.98 5.80
CA ARG A 363 -7.12 -4.39 6.55
C ARG A 363 -7.06 -5.10 7.90
N ASN A 364 -6.07 -5.96 8.08
CA ASN A 364 -5.85 -6.68 9.32
C ASN A 364 -5.91 -5.70 10.50
N SER A 365 -6.92 -5.87 11.36
CA SER A 365 -7.08 -5.18 12.64
C SER A 365 -5.99 -5.59 13.66
N ARG A 366 -4.71 -5.54 13.29
CA ARG A 366 -3.56 -5.70 14.20
C ARG A 366 -3.63 -4.74 15.40
N LYS A 367 -4.45 -3.70 15.34
CA LYS A 367 -4.67 -2.75 16.44
C LYS A 367 -5.29 -3.36 17.71
N SER A 368 -5.83 -4.58 17.68
CA SER A 368 -6.51 -5.15 18.86
C SER A 368 -5.61 -6.06 19.73
N LYS A 369 -4.65 -6.82 19.17
CA LYS A 369 -4.00 -7.92 19.92
C LYS A 369 -2.74 -7.58 20.71
N ASN A 370 -2.06 -6.46 20.43
CA ASN A 370 -0.94 -6.01 21.27
C ASN A 370 -1.38 -5.29 22.57
N ALA A 371 -2.69 -5.25 22.88
CA ALA A 371 -3.21 -4.67 24.10
C ALA A 371 -3.54 -5.72 25.19
N SER A 372 -3.28 -7.02 24.99
CA SER A 372 -3.80 -8.07 25.88
C SER A 372 -2.85 -9.20 26.30
N GLN A 373 -1.56 -9.18 25.93
CA GLN A 373 -0.60 -10.11 26.55
C GLN A 373 0.01 -9.47 27.80
N GLU A 374 -0.45 -9.94 28.97
CA GLU A 374 0.14 -9.63 30.28
C GLU A 374 1.62 -10.03 30.33
N PRO A 375 2.54 -9.10 30.65
CA PRO A 375 3.76 -9.44 31.36
C PRO A 375 3.47 -9.30 32.86
N SER A 376 3.74 -10.38 33.58
CA SER A 376 3.84 -10.44 35.04
C SER A 376 4.45 -9.17 35.65
N GLN A 377 3.65 -8.53 36.50
CA GLN A 377 3.98 -7.63 37.60
C GLN A 377 5.44 -7.17 37.70
N THR A 378 5.73 -5.93 37.28
CA THR A 378 6.43 -4.86 38.03
C THR A 378 7.06 -3.84 37.06
N ALA A 379 6.29 -2.83 36.64
CA ALA A 379 6.71 -1.43 36.36
C ALA A 379 5.53 -0.70 35.69
N LYS A 380 5.12 0.43 36.27
CA LYS A 380 3.95 1.23 35.89
C LYS A 380 4.35 2.46 35.07
N SER A 381 3.39 2.87 34.24
CA SER A 381 3.25 4.10 33.45
C SER A 381 4.16 4.23 32.22
N ASP A 382 3.59 3.94 31.05
CA ASP A 382 3.60 4.79 29.86
C ASP A 382 3.19 3.95 28.65
N GLN A 383 1.89 3.81 28.35
CA GLN A 383 1.41 3.34 27.03
C GLN A 383 -0.12 3.44 26.93
N GLN A 384 -0.62 4.62 26.58
CA GLN A 384 -2.03 4.84 26.23
C GLN A 384 -2.19 5.90 25.11
N GLU A 385 -1.23 5.99 24.18
CA GLU A 385 -1.15 7.14 23.26
C GLU A 385 -1.40 6.84 21.76
N SER A 386 -1.44 5.57 21.32
CA SER A 386 -1.44 5.23 19.89
C SER A 386 -2.82 4.98 19.24
N GLN A 387 -3.92 4.90 19.99
CA GLN A 387 -5.29 4.82 19.41
C GLN A 387 -5.90 6.18 19.01
N SER A 388 -5.12 7.26 19.06
CA SER A 388 -5.62 8.64 18.93
C SER A 388 -5.59 9.20 17.50
N ARG A 389 -4.99 8.50 16.51
CA ARG A 389 -4.67 9.11 15.20
C ARG A 389 -5.78 9.11 14.13
N GLN A 390 -6.82 8.27 14.23
CA GLN A 390 -8.01 8.40 13.38
C GLN A 390 -8.95 9.47 13.97
N GLY A 391 -9.24 10.51 13.19
CA GLY A 391 -10.07 11.62 13.63
C GLY A 391 -11.45 11.14 14.08
N ARG A 392 -11.76 11.27 15.37
CA ARG A 392 -13.09 11.00 15.91
C ARG A 392 -13.99 12.20 15.64
N THR A 393 -15.20 11.93 15.16
CA THR A 393 -16.25 12.95 15.04
C THR A 393 -17.13 12.89 16.29
N LEU A 394 -17.44 14.06 16.85
CA LEU A 394 -18.32 14.23 18.01
C LEU A 394 -19.23 15.43 17.79
N SER A 395 -20.50 15.28 18.13
CA SER A 395 -21.48 16.38 18.09
C SER A 395 -22.00 16.68 19.49
N GLY A 396 -22.19 17.96 19.80
CA GLY A 396 -22.65 18.38 21.13
C GLY A 396 -23.02 19.85 21.20
N GLU A 397 -23.60 20.25 22.32
CA GLU A 397 -23.95 21.65 22.64
C GLU A 397 -22.83 22.30 23.45
N VAL A 398 -22.42 23.52 23.10
CA VAL A 398 -21.40 24.27 23.84
C VAL A 398 -21.95 24.72 25.19
N VAL A 399 -21.40 24.17 26.27
CA VAL A 399 -21.79 24.48 27.65
C VAL A 399 -21.07 25.72 28.17
N SER A 400 -19.78 25.84 27.87
CA SER A 400 -18.95 26.97 28.28
C SER A 400 -17.71 27.08 27.41
N MET A 401 -17.08 28.25 27.44
CA MET A 401 -15.83 28.54 26.76
C MET A 401 -14.87 29.24 27.69
N LYS A 402 -13.58 29.03 27.47
CA LYS A 402 -12.52 29.70 28.21
C LYS A 402 -11.24 29.78 27.39
N ARG A 403 -10.42 30.76 27.72
CA ARG A 403 -9.03 30.82 27.26
C ARG A 403 -8.12 30.17 28.28
N LEU A 404 -7.16 29.40 27.81
CA LEU A 404 -6.18 28.70 28.63
C LEU A 404 -4.79 28.88 28.05
N ASP A 405 -3.80 29.21 28.90
CA ASP A 405 -2.40 29.10 28.51
C ASP A 405 -2.01 27.61 28.47
N VAL A 406 -1.61 27.13 27.30
CA VAL A 406 -1.09 25.79 27.09
C VAL A 406 0.26 25.91 26.41
N ARG A 407 1.33 25.67 27.18
CA ARG A 407 2.73 25.72 26.74
C ARG A 407 3.14 27.10 26.19
N GLY A 408 2.70 28.19 26.83
CA GLY A 408 3.05 29.57 26.47
C GLY A 408 2.26 30.11 25.28
N THR A 409 1.18 29.43 24.89
CA THR A 409 0.23 29.89 23.87
C THR A 409 -1.16 29.97 24.49
N GLU A 410 -1.82 31.12 24.39
CA GLU A 410 -3.22 31.25 24.78
C GLU A 410 -4.11 30.53 23.76
N ARG A 411 -4.87 29.52 24.21
CA ARG A 411 -5.72 28.68 23.37
C ARG A 411 -7.19 28.86 23.73
N GLN A 412 -8.05 28.82 22.71
CA GLN A 412 -9.49 28.82 22.89
C GLN A 412 -9.96 27.38 23.14
N VAL A 413 -10.68 27.15 24.24
CA VAL A 413 -11.21 25.83 24.59
C VAL A 413 -12.69 25.93 24.89
N ALA A 414 -13.48 25.00 24.35
CA ALA A 414 -14.91 24.87 24.66
C ALA A 414 -15.18 23.57 25.43
N LYS A 415 -16.15 23.61 26.34
CA LYS A 415 -16.75 22.43 26.93
C LYS A 415 -18.04 22.15 26.17
N ILE A 416 -18.19 20.95 25.64
CA ILE A 416 -19.40 20.52 24.95
C ILE A 416 -20.09 19.40 25.73
N ASP A 417 -21.41 19.39 25.70
CA ASP A 417 -22.25 18.28 26.18
C ASP A 417 -22.68 17.45 24.98
N SER A 418 -22.25 16.19 24.94
CA SER A 418 -22.49 15.26 23.83
C SER A 418 -23.34 14.07 24.28
N ASP A 419 -23.79 13.27 23.32
CA ASP A 419 -24.42 11.96 23.57
C ASP A 419 -23.54 11.01 24.41
N ARG A 420 -22.22 11.23 24.40
CA ARG A 420 -21.22 10.47 25.17
C ARG A 420 -20.81 11.17 26.47
N GLY A 421 -21.51 12.23 26.86
CA GLY A 421 -21.24 13.04 28.05
C GLY A 421 -20.42 14.30 27.76
N GLU A 422 -19.93 14.94 28.82
CA GLU A 422 -19.21 16.20 28.71
C GLU A 422 -17.75 16.01 28.25
N LEU A 423 -17.33 16.76 27.22
CA LEU A 423 -15.96 16.74 26.70
C LEU A 423 -15.40 18.16 26.54
N LEU A 424 -14.09 18.33 26.75
CA LEU A 424 -13.38 19.54 26.37
C LEU A 424 -12.88 19.43 24.92
N ILE A 425 -13.02 20.49 24.14
CA ILE A 425 -12.49 20.58 22.78
C ILE A 425 -11.53 21.78 22.67
N ASP A 426 -10.33 21.56 22.16
CA ASP A 426 -9.31 22.58 21.87
C ASP A 426 -9.52 23.11 20.45
N LEU A 427 -9.77 24.41 20.36
CA LEU A 427 -10.16 25.14 19.16
C LEU A 427 -9.00 25.94 18.56
N GLY A 428 -7.74 25.64 18.92
CA GLY A 428 -6.58 26.34 18.38
C GLY A 428 -6.10 27.54 19.21
N PRO A 429 -5.06 28.25 18.73
CA PRO A 429 -4.64 29.53 19.31
C PRO A 429 -5.78 30.54 19.33
N ALA A 430 -6.01 31.20 20.46
CA ALA A 430 -7.16 32.10 20.65
C ALA A 430 -7.17 33.27 19.67
N GLU A 431 -6.00 33.75 19.27
CA GLU A 431 -5.82 34.81 18.27
C GLU A 431 -6.15 34.39 16.82
N LYS A 432 -6.06 33.09 16.51
CA LYS A 432 -6.38 32.53 15.20
C LYS A 432 -7.82 32.02 15.11
N PHE A 433 -8.47 31.78 16.25
CA PHE A 433 -9.85 31.33 16.29
C PHE A 433 -10.82 32.50 16.08
N GLN A 434 -11.27 32.71 14.83
CA GLN A 434 -12.10 33.85 14.43
C GLN A 434 -13.61 33.57 14.45
N ARG A 435 -14.06 32.44 14.99
CA ARG A 435 -15.48 32.08 15.02
C ARG A 435 -16.17 32.62 16.28
N ASP A 436 -17.38 33.14 16.11
CA ASP A 436 -18.26 33.54 17.20
C ASP A 436 -19.02 32.32 17.72
N LEU A 437 -18.30 31.45 18.42
CA LEU A 437 -18.91 30.32 19.13
C LEU A 437 -19.52 30.83 20.43
N ARG A 438 -20.74 30.42 20.79
CA ARG A 438 -21.44 30.85 22.00
C ARG A 438 -21.97 29.67 22.79
N LYS A 439 -22.27 29.91 24.07
CA LYS A 439 -22.99 28.92 24.89
C LYS A 439 -24.36 28.65 24.26
N GLY A 440 -24.71 27.38 24.10
CA GLY A 440 -25.94 26.92 23.45
C GLY A 440 -25.77 26.53 21.98
N ASP A 441 -24.62 26.83 21.37
CA ASP A 441 -24.37 26.46 19.98
C ASP A 441 -24.17 24.96 19.84
N ARG A 442 -24.82 24.35 18.85
CA ARG A 442 -24.60 22.94 18.50
C ARG A 442 -23.49 22.83 17.47
N VAL A 443 -22.44 22.12 17.83
CA VAL A 443 -21.25 21.92 16.98
C VAL A 443 -21.04 20.45 16.64
N THR A 444 -20.37 20.21 15.52
CA THR A 444 -19.76 18.91 15.21
C THR A 444 -18.26 19.11 15.04
N ALA A 445 -17.49 18.49 15.92
CA ALA A 445 -16.04 18.56 15.95
C ALA A 445 -15.45 17.24 15.47
N THR A 446 -14.51 17.29 14.53
CA THR A 446 -13.73 16.14 14.09
C THR A 446 -12.28 16.37 14.51
N GLY A 447 -11.71 15.46 15.28
CA GLY A 447 -10.39 15.65 15.88
C GLY A 447 -9.83 14.44 16.60
N MET A 448 -8.66 14.61 17.20
CA MET A 448 -7.99 13.58 17.99
C MET A 448 -8.37 13.73 19.46
N ILE A 449 -8.82 12.66 20.13
CA ILE A 449 -9.04 12.69 21.59
C ILE A 449 -7.74 12.32 22.30
N THR A 450 -7.34 13.14 23.26
CA THR A 450 -6.19 12.95 24.16
C THR A 450 -6.63 13.13 25.62
N GLN A 451 -5.71 12.97 26.58
CA GLN A 451 -5.94 13.24 28.00
C GLN A 451 -5.10 14.44 28.46
N SER A 452 -5.72 15.36 29.20
CA SER A 452 -5.03 16.42 29.93
C SER A 452 -4.17 15.85 31.07
N PRO A 453 -3.23 16.62 31.64
CA PRO A 453 -2.45 16.20 32.82
C PRO A 453 -3.29 15.80 34.05
N GLN A 454 -4.56 16.21 34.10
CA GLN A 454 -5.51 15.88 35.17
C GLN A 454 -6.37 14.65 34.83
N GLY A 455 -6.03 13.90 33.78
CA GLY A 455 -6.76 12.71 33.33
C GLY A 455 -8.08 13.00 32.58
N LYS A 456 -8.46 14.27 32.41
CA LYS A 456 -9.68 14.63 31.66
C LYS A 456 -9.47 14.49 30.16
N GLN A 457 -10.42 13.90 29.45
CA GLN A 457 -10.38 13.79 28.00
C GLN A 457 -10.52 15.18 27.34
N VAL A 458 -9.74 15.42 26.30
CA VAL A 458 -9.76 16.65 25.48
C VAL A 458 -9.66 16.26 24.01
N MET A 459 -10.53 16.79 23.15
CA MET A 459 -10.40 16.64 21.70
C MET A 459 -9.62 17.82 21.11
N ILE A 460 -8.54 17.53 20.39
CA ILE A 460 -7.85 18.51 19.54
C ILE A 460 -8.58 18.57 18.20
N VAL A 461 -9.35 19.64 18.00
CA VAL A 461 -10.25 19.77 16.83
C VAL A 461 -9.45 20.12 15.58
N ARG A 462 -9.70 19.38 14.49
CA ARG A 462 -9.20 19.69 13.14
C ARG A 462 -10.26 20.42 12.33
N THR A 463 -11.50 19.93 12.39
CA THR A 463 -12.64 20.52 11.70
C THR A 463 -13.74 20.79 12.70
N LEU A 464 -14.28 22.01 12.68
CA LEU A 464 -15.44 22.41 13.47
C LEU A 464 -16.56 22.84 12.52
N LYS A 465 -17.71 22.20 12.63
CA LYS A 465 -18.95 22.58 11.97
C LYS A 465 -19.90 23.25 12.95
N LEU A 466 -20.45 24.40 12.59
CA LEU A 466 -21.48 25.14 13.31
C LEU A 466 -22.66 25.37 12.35
N GLY A 467 -23.75 24.63 12.53
CA GLY A 467 -24.82 24.57 11.53
C GLY A 467 -24.30 24.02 10.19
N ASN A 468 -24.49 24.77 9.11
CA ASN A 468 -24.01 24.42 7.77
C ASN A 468 -22.58 24.90 7.48
N ASP A 469 -22.02 25.74 8.37
CA ASP A 469 -20.68 26.29 8.18
C ASP A 469 -19.63 25.33 8.71
N SER A 470 -18.73 24.88 7.83
CA SER A 470 -17.56 24.09 8.19
C SER A 470 -16.32 24.97 8.16
N SER A 471 -15.48 24.90 9.19
CA SER A 471 -14.14 25.47 9.18
C SER A 471 -13.13 24.44 9.62
N GLN A 472 -11.98 24.43 8.96
CA GLN A 472 -10.79 23.90 9.61
C GLN A 472 -10.45 24.83 10.77
N VAL A 473 -10.36 24.25 11.96
CA VAL A 473 -9.71 24.93 13.06
C VAL A 473 -8.27 25.08 12.62
N ALA A 474 -7.70 26.27 12.76
CA ALA A 474 -6.27 26.47 12.61
C ALA A 474 -5.60 25.54 13.63
N GLY A 475 -5.31 24.31 13.20
CA GLY A 475 -4.58 23.36 13.98
C GLY A 475 -3.21 23.94 14.24
N ARG A 476 -2.30 23.12 14.74
CA ARG A 476 -0.95 23.26 14.20
C ARG A 476 -1.16 23.37 12.70
N GLU A 477 -0.75 24.47 12.07
CA GLU A 477 -0.39 24.39 10.64
C GLU A 477 0.26 23.02 10.54
N SER A 478 -0.30 22.16 9.68
CA SER A 478 0.47 21.04 9.17
C SER A 478 1.87 21.59 9.06
N ASN A 479 2.77 21.10 9.90
CA ASN A 479 4.17 21.43 9.79
C ASN A 479 4.50 20.90 8.40
N GLU A 480 4.27 21.72 7.38
CA GLU A 480 4.87 21.58 6.08
C GLU A 480 6.35 21.56 6.41
N ARG A 481 6.88 20.34 6.49
CA ARG A 481 8.31 20.04 6.45
C ARG A 481 9.14 20.55 7.64
N LEU A 482 8.73 20.19 8.86
CA LEU A 482 9.60 20.28 10.05
C LEU A 482 9.67 18.96 10.85
N ALA A 483 9.46 17.81 10.21
CA ALA A 483 10.16 16.60 10.64
C ALA A 483 11.64 16.79 10.25
N ASP A 484 12.43 17.27 11.19
CA ASP A 484 13.89 17.33 11.17
C ASP A 484 14.54 17.82 9.87
N LYS A 485 14.19 19.02 9.39
CA LYS A 485 15.19 19.82 8.65
C LYS A 485 16.27 20.22 9.64
N SER A 486 17.19 19.31 9.91
CA SER A 486 18.44 19.67 10.55
C SER A 486 19.27 20.38 9.49
N SER A 487 19.42 21.70 9.63
CA SER A 487 20.49 22.42 8.94
C SER A 487 21.74 22.29 9.79
N VAL A 488 22.83 21.87 9.15
CA VAL A 488 24.14 21.85 9.79
C VAL A 488 25.10 22.62 8.90
N SER A 489 25.59 23.74 9.42
CA SER A 489 26.65 24.52 8.80
C SER A 489 27.99 24.16 9.41
N GLY A 490 29.02 24.03 8.58
CA GLY A 490 30.37 23.78 9.04
C GLY A 490 31.41 23.64 7.94
N GLU A 491 32.66 23.53 8.37
CA GLU A 491 33.80 23.30 7.49
C GLU A 491 33.97 21.81 7.20
N ILE A 492 34.14 21.42 5.94
CA ILE A 492 34.49 20.05 5.57
C ILE A 492 35.88 19.71 6.12
N VAL A 493 35.96 18.80 7.10
CA VAL A 493 37.23 18.33 7.68
C VAL A 493 37.74 17.03 7.06
N SER A 494 36.83 16.21 6.54
CA SER A 494 37.16 14.99 5.78
C SER A 494 36.06 14.65 4.78
N MET A 495 36.47 13.98 3.71
CA MET A 495 35.59 13.46 2.68
C MET A 495 35.93 11.99 2.46
N GLN A 496 34.91 11.16 2.27
CA GLN A 496 35.06 9.73 2.02
C GLN A 496 34.00 9.29 1.01
N GLN A 497 34.37 8.38 0.11
CA GLN A 497 33.39 7.67 -0.69
C GLN A 497 33.03 6.36 0.00
N ALA A 498 31.74 6.03 0.04
CA ALA A 498 31.22 4.79 0.57
C ALA A 498 30.25 4.17 -0.43
N THR A 499 30.15 2.85 -0.46
CA THR A 499 29.13 2.16 -1.26
C THR A 499 27.94 1.85 -0.36
N LEU A 500 26.77 2.43 -0.65
CA LEU A 500 25.53 2.15 0.07
C LEU A 500 24.55 1.53 -0.92
N ARG A 501 24.09 0.30 -0.63
CA ARG A 501 23.18 -0.48 -1.50
C ARG A 501 23.70 -0.62 -2.94
N GLY A 502 25.02 -0.79 -3.11
CA GLY A 502 25.66 -0.93 -4.41
C GLY A 502 25.97 0.38 -5.14
N GLU A 503 25.52 1.53 -4.62
CA GLU A 503 25.78 2.84 -5.23
C GLU A 503 26.91 3.59 -4.51
N PRO A 504 27.84 4.24 -5.24
CA PRO A 504 28.83 5.12 -4.64
C PRO A 504 28.15 6.38 -4.07
N ARG A 505 28.54 6.76 -2.85
CA ARG A 505 28.02 7.91 -2.11
C ARG A 505 29.17 8.75 -1.58
N GLN A 506 29.02 10.07 -1.66
CA GLN A 506 29.98 11.03 -1.14
C GLN A 506 29.58 11.44 0.28
N LEU A 507 30.34 10.94 1.26
CA LEU A 507 30.20 11.33 2.65
C LEU A 507 31.17 12.46 2.98
N VAL A 508 30.72 13.42 3.78
CA VAL A 508 31.57 14.48 4.35
C VAL A 508 31.43 14.51 5.86
N THR A 509 32.51 14.88 6.55
CA THR A 509 32.44 15.26 7.97
C THR A 509 32.57 16.77 8.06
N LEU A 510 31.55 17.41 8.61
CA LEU A 510 31.52 18.84 8.90
C LEU A 510 31.97 19.07 10.34
N LYS A 511 32.84 20.06 10.55
CA LYS A 511 33.10 20.64 11.86
C LYS A 511 32.25 21.91 11.98
N THR A 512 31.26 21.90 12.87
CA THR A 512 30.40 23.05 13.10
C THR A 512 31.17 24.18 13.78
N ASP A 513 30.60 25.38 13.77
CA ASP A 513 31.05 26.54 14.55
C ASP A 513 31.21 26.22 16.06
N GLN A 514 30.33 25.38 16.61
CA GLN A 514 30.41 24.85 17.98
C GLN A 514 31.49 23.77 18.18
N GLY A 515 32.28 23.45 17.15
CA GLY A 515 33.33 22.43 17.20
C GLY A 515 32.83 20.98 17.16
N LYS A 516 31.51 20.76 17.01
CA LYS A 516 30.93 19.41 16.88
C LYS A 516 31.23 18.84 15.50
N ARG A 517 31.31 17.51 15.41
CA ARG A 517 31.50 16.80 14.14
C ARG A 517 30.20 16.12 13.72
N VAL A 518 29.78 16.37 12.48
CA VAL A 518 28.58 15.78 11.89
C VAL A 518 28.96 15.10 10.58
N ILE A 519 28.47 13.89 10.36
CA ILE A 519 28.64 13.20 9.07
C ILE A 519 27.41 13.51 8.22
N ALA A 520 27.62 13.92 6.97
CA ALA A 520 26.57 14.15 6.00
C ALA A 520 26.78 13.29 4.75
N ASP A 521 25.70 12.69 4.25
CA ASP A 521 25.66 12.01 2.95
C ASP A 521 25.16 13.00 1.89
N LEU A 522 26.03 13.34 0.94
CA LEU A 522 25.77 14.33 -0.10
C LEU A 522 25.25 13.72 -1.42
N GLY A 523 24.89 12.42 -1.42
CA GLY A 523 24.42 11.74 -2.63
C GLY A 523 25.56 11.12 -3.44
N ALA A 524 25.34 10.91 -4.74
CA ALA A 524 26.37 10.40 -5.64
C ALA A 524 27.55 11.39 -5.75
N PRO A 525 28.80 10.94 -5.99
CA PRO A 525 29.96 11.84 -6.10
C PRO A 525 29.83 12.94 -7.15
N ASP A 526 29.02 12.73 -8.17
CA ASP A 526 28.69 13.65 -9.26
C ASP A 526 27.37 14.42 -9.04
N ALA A 527 26.65 14.18 -7.94
CA ALA A 527 25.37 14.84 -7.64
C ALA A 527 25.53 16.33 -7.31
N LEU A 528 26.75 16.78 -7.00
CA LEU A 528 27.08 18.18 -6.77
C LEU A 528 27.97 18.67 -7.92
N ASP A 529 27.49 19.68 -8.65
CA ASP A 529 28.20 20.32 -9.78
C ASP A 529 29.43 21.15 -9.34
N LYS A 530 29.92 20.93 -8.12
CA LYS A 530 30.97 21.72 -7.48
C LYS A 530 32.05 20.83 -6.91
N SER A 531 33.29 21.19 -7.20
CA SER A 531 34.47 20.58 -6.57
C SER A 531 34.50 20.91 -5.08
N LEU A 532 33.93 20.05 -4.24
CA LEU A 532 34.08 20.12 -2.80
C LEU A 532 35.51 19.72 -2.40
N LYS A 533 36.08 20.44 -1.45
CA LYS A 533 37.40 20.15 -0.90
C LYS A 533 37.41 20.38 0.60
N LYS A 534 38.35 19.74 1.29
CA LYS A 534 38.60 20.01 2.71
C LYS A 534 38.84 21.52 2.91
N GLY A 535 38.21 22.09 3.92
CA GLY A 535 38.21 23.53 4.17
C GLY A 535 37.02 24.30 3.58
N THR A 536 36.22 23.69 2.70
CA THR A 536 35.01 24.34 2.17
C THR A 536 33.95 24.46 3.28
N GLN A 537 33.35 25.65 3.41
CA GLN A 537 32.19 25.90 4.25
C GLN A 537 30.91 25.50 3.50
N LEU A 538 30.08 24.68 4.16
CA LEU A 538 28.80 24.21 3.63
C LEU A 538 27.71 24.29 4.69
N THR A 539 26.49 24.58 4.25
CA THR A 539 25.26 24.30 5.00
C THR A 539 24.58 23.11 4.34
N VAL A 540 24.36 22.03 5.10
CA VAL A 540 23.64 20.85 4.63
C VAL A 540 22.25 20.86 5.24
N HIS A 541 21.25 20.76 4.38
CA HIS A 541 19.86 20.55 4.77
C HIS A 541 19.50 19.10 4.47
N GLY A 542 19.18 18.34 5.52
CA GLY A 542 18.95 16.91 5.41
C GLY A 542 18.06 16.36 6.51
N ALA A 543 17.74 15.08 6.40
CA ALA A 543 17.11 14.29 7.45
C ALA A 543 18.20 13.56 8.25
N ALA A 544 18.11 13.60 9.58
CA ALA A 544 19.02 12.86 10.44
C ALA A 544 18.62 11.37 10.47
N VAL A 545 19.53 10.48 10.07
CA VAL A 545 19.31 9.03 10.05
C VAL A 545 20.35 8.35 10.93
N LYS A 546 19.92 7.38 11.73
CA LYS A 546 20.82 6.57 12.55
C LYS A 546 21.43 5.45 11.70
N ALA A 547 22.75 5.40 11.62
CA ALA A 547 23.52 4.36 10.92
C ALA A 547 24.50 3.72 11.92
N GLY A 548 24.10 2.59 12.50
CA GLY A 548 24.81 1.96 13.61
C GLY A 548 24.75 2.83 14.88
N ASP A 549 25.92 3.15 15.43
CA ASP A 549 26.10 4.03 16.59
C ASP A 549 26.20 5.53 16.23
N LYS A 550 26.15 5.87 14.93
CA LYS A 550 26.32 7.24 14.43
C LYS A 550 25.01 7.81 13.89
N VAL A 551 24.91 9.14 13.93
CA VAL A 551 23.87 9.89 13.23
C VAL A 551 24.49 10.50 11.97
N VAL A 552 23.86 10.26 10.83
CA VAL A 552 24.25 10.77 9.51
C VAL A 552 23.15 11.68 8.99
N LEU A 553 23.51 12.88 8.55
CA LEU A 553 22.59 13.81 7.93
C LEU A 553 22.50 13.50 6.43
N VAL A 554 21.39 12.93 5.99
CA VAL A 554 21.19 12.59 4.57
C VAL A 554 20.64 13.81 3.85
N ALA A 555 21.47 14.43 3.01
CA ALA A 555 21.15 15.70 2.37
C ALA A 555 19.99 15.58 1.37
N PHE A 556 19.18 16.64 1.30
CA PHE A 556 18.30 16.94 0.17
C PHE A 556 18.73 18.22 -0.55
N GLU A 557 19.46 19.11 0.13
CA GLU A 557 20.00 20.35 -0.40
C GLU A 557 21.32 20.69 0.30
N VAL A 558 22.27 21.23 -0.46
CA VAL A 558 23.56 21.68 0.04
C VAL A 558 23.77 23.10 -0.45
N GLU A 559 24.04 24.02 0.47
CA GLU A 559 24.32 25.42 0.19
C GLU A 559 25.81 25.71 0.47
N SER A 560 26.51 26.31 -0.50
CA SER A 560 27.87 26.77 -0.29
C SER A 560 27.92 28.15 0.37
N ALA A 561 29.07 28.52 0.95
CA ALA A 561 29.24 29.80 1.66
C ALA A 561 28.93 31.08 0.85
N ASN A 562 28.84 30.98 -0.48
CA ASN A 562 28.43 32.08 -1.36
C ASN A 562 26.91 32.16 -1.58
N GLY A 563 26.10 31.31 -0.92
CA GLY A 563 24.64 31.30 -1.01
C GLY A 563 24.06 30.45 -2.14
N ASP A 564 24.91 29.77 -2.92
CA ASP A 564 24.43 28.89 -3.99
C ASP A 564 23.95 27.55 -3.40
N ALA A 565 22.65 27.29 -3.53
CA ALA A 565 22.04 26.03 -3.15
C ALA A 565 22.02 25.03 -4.33
N THR A 566 22.40 23.78 -4.06
CA THR A 566 22.31 22.65 -4.99
C THR A 566 21.43 21.56 -4.39
N ARG A 567 20.35 21.21 -5.08
CA ARG A 567 19.46 20.11 -4.67
C ARG A 567 20.15 18.77 -4.96
N VAL A 568 20.31 17.94 -3.93
CA VAL A 568 20.93 16.63 -4.06
C VAL A 568 19.93 15.68 -4.72
N ARG A 569 20.16 15.35 -5.99
CA ARG A 569 19.37 14.33 -6.69
C ARG A 569 19.73 12.96 -6.13
N ARG A 570 18.79 12.29 -5.49
CA ARG A 570 18.92 10.86 -5.17
C ARG A 570 18.52 10.13 -6.43
N ALA A 571 19.43 9.33 -6.99
CA ALA A 571 19.11 8.48 -8.13
C ALA A 571 17.88 7.63 -7.76
N GLN A 572 16.74 7.95 -8.37
CA GLN A 572 15.57 7.09 -8.33
C GLN A 572 15.82 6.01 -9.38
N ASN A 573 16.45 4.88 -9.03
CA ASN A 573 16.53 3.66 -9.86
C ASN A 573 16.50 3.91 -11.40
N GLU A 574 17.41 4.74 -11.92
CA GLU A 574 17.56 4.96 -13.37
C GLU A 574 18.48 3.88 -13.95
N SER A 575 18.07 2.61 -13.87
CA SER A 575 18.81 1.49 -14.48
C SER A 575 18.38 1.18 -15.91
N SER A 576 17.95 2.19 -16.70
CA SER A 576 17.37 1.97 -18.03
C SER A 576 18.04 2.72 -19.19
N SER A 577 19.28 3.18 -19.04
CA SER A 577 20.04 3.74 -20.17
C SER A 577 21.52 3.34 -20.18
N ARG A 578 21.78 2.04 -20.37
CA ARG A 578 23.02 1.61 -21.04
C ARG A 578 22.65 0.81 -22.28
N LYS A 579 22.95 1.41 -23.43
CA LYS A 579 22.95 0.76 -24.76
C LYS A 579 24.03 -0.31 -24.84
#